data_AF-A0AAW7V9B3-F1
#
_entry.id   AF-A0AAW7V9B3-F1
#
_cell.length_a   1.000
_cell.length_b   1.000
_cell.length_c   1.000
_cell.angle_alpha   90.00
_cell.angle_beta   90.00
_cell.angle_gamma   90.00
#
_symmetry.space_group_name_H-M   'P 1'
#
loop_
_entity.id
_entity.type
_entity.pdbx_description
1 polymer ?
#
loop_
_entity_poly.entity_id
_entity_poly.type
_entity_poly.pdbx_seq_one_letter_code
_entity_poly.pdbx_strand_id
1 'polypeptide(L)'
;MTVQKSKEPQVDTAEDNAFFPSEYSLSQYTSPVSDLDGVDYPKPYRGKHKILVIAADERYLPTDNGKLFSTGNHPIETLLPLYHLHAAGFEFEVATLSGLMTKFEYWAMPHKDEKVMPFFEQHKSLFRNPKKLADIVASLNADSEYAAIFVPGGHGALIGLPESQDVAAALQWAIKNDRFVISLCHGPAAFLALRHSDNPLNGYSICAFPDAADKQTPDIGYMPGHLTWYFGEELKKMGMNIINDDITGRVHKDRKLLTGDSPFAANALGKLAAQEMLAAYVG
;
A
#
# COMPACT_ATOMS: atom_id res chain seq x y z
N MET A 1 9.75 -4.50 37.34
CA MET A 1 8.60 -3.61 37.07
C MET A 1 8.54 -3.41 35.58
N THR A 2 7.50 -3.91 34.90
CA THR A 2 7.27 -3.61 33.49
C THR A 2 6.85 -2.15 33.38
N VAL A 3 7.67 -1.32 32.73
CA VAL A 3 7.31 0.07 32.44
C VAL A 3 6.13 0.04 31.46
N GLN A 4 4.98 0.57 31.88
CA GLN A 4 3.80 0.69 31.02
C GLN A 4 4.09 1.73 29.94
N LYS A 5 4.01 1.33 28.66
CA LYS A 5 4.25 2.23 27.53
C LYS A 5 3.12 3.25 27.40
N SER A 6 3.47 4.49 27.01
CA SER A 6 2.50 5.56 26.86
C SER A 6 1.52 5.30 25.71
N LYS A 7 0.24 5.63 25.93
CA LYS A 7 -0.80 5.67 24.88
C LYS A 7 -0.98 7.07 24.28
N GLU A 8 -0.24 8.07 24.75
CA GLU A 8 -0.29 9.40 24.15
C GLU A 8 0.45 9.40 22.80
N PRO A 9 -0.15 9.98 21.73
CA PRO A 9 0.54 10.20 20.47
C PRO A 9 1.84 11.02 20.66
N GLN A 10 2.87 10.69 19.89
CA GLN A 10 4.19 11.32 20.02
C GLN A 10 4.29 12.51 19.07
N VAL A 11 4.80 13.66 19.51
CA VAL A 11 4.91 14.85 18.66
C VAL A 11 5.87 14.61 17.49
N ASP A 12 5.45 14.97 16.28
CA ASP A 12 6.32 15.12 15.12
C ASP A 12 6.75 16.60 15.01
N THR A 13 8.00 16.89 15.37
CA THR A 13 8.50 18.28 15.40
C THR A 13 8.77 18.87 14.02
N ALA A 14 8.66 18.08 12.96
CA ALA A 14 8.85 18.58 11.60
C ALA A 14 7.63 19.37 11.07
N GLU A 15 6.46 19.24 11.72
CA GLU A 15 5.20 19.83 11.27
C GLU A 15 4.38 20.39 12.44
N ASP A 16 3.55 21.39 12.16
CA ASP A 16 2.64 21.98 13.14
C ASP A 16 1.53 20.99 13.53
N ASN A 17 1.32 20.82 14.84
CA ASN A 17 0.24 20.00 15.40
C ASN A 17 0.17 18.55 14.83
N ALA A 18 1.33 18.00 14.48
CA ALA A 18 1.48 16.66 13.92
C ALA A 18 1.98 15.64 14.94
N PHE A 19 1.52 14.40 14.82
CA PHE A 19 1.84 13.33 15.77
C PHE A 19 2.12 12.01 15.06
N PHE A 20 3.16 11.32 15.51
CA PHE A 20 3.40 9.90 15.31
C PHE A 20 2.50 9.05 16.22
N PRO A 21 2.37 7.74 15.95
CA PRO A 21 1.71 6.81 16.85
C PRO A 21 2.33 6.78 18.24
N SER A 22 1.54 6.41 19.25
CA SER A 22 1.97 6.25 20.64
C SER A 22 2.99 5.11 20.82
N GLU A 23 3.82 5.18 21.87
CA GLU A 23 4.77 4.10 22.20
C GLU A 23 4.07 2.74 22.41
N TYR A 24 2.87 2.74 23.00
CA TYR A 24 2.06 1.55 23.17
C TYR A 24 1.68 0.96 21.82
N SER A 25 1.11 1.78 20.93
CA SER A 25 0.66 1.33 19.61
C SER A 25 1.80 0.78 18.76
N LEU A 26 2.95 1.48 18.72
CA LEU A 26 4.17 0.99 18.05
C LEU A 26 4.60 -0.37 18.60
N SER A 27 4.50 -0.61 19.90
CA SER A 27 4.87 -1.91 20.48
C SER A 27 3.96 -3.07 20.11
N GLN A 28 2.74 -2.79 19.66
CA GLN A 28 1.76 -3.80 19.28
C GLN A 28 1.81 -4.09 17.77
N TYR A 29 2.08 -3.06 16.96
CA TYR A 29 1.91 -3.13 15.50
C TYR A 29 3.20 -2.99 14.71
N THR A 30 4.34 -2.72 15.35
CA THR A 30 5.64 -2.71 14.66
C THR A 30 6.60 -3.71 15.29
N SER A 31 7.52 -4.21 14.45
CA SER A 31 8.57 -5.14 14.83
C SER A 31 9.88 -4.69 14.18
N PRO A 32 11.02 -4.82 14.88
CA PRO A 32 12.31 -4.52 14.29
C PRO A 32 12.71 -5.48 13.15
N VAL A 33 12.03 -6.63 13.02
CA VAL A 33 12.26 -7.64 11.98
C VAL A 33 10.91 -8.04 11.38
N SER A 34 10.84 -8.19 10.06
CA SER A 34 9.62 -8.61 9.36
C SER A 34 9.39 -10.13 9.45
N ASP A 35 8.25 -10.58 8.94
CA ASP A 35 7.91 -12.00 8.77
C ASP A 35 8.26 -12.53 7.36
N LEU A 36 9.12 -11.82 6.60
CA LEU A 36 9.53 -12.22 5.24
C LEU A 36 10.09 -13.65 5.22
N ASP A 37 9.42 -14.55 4.50
CA ASP A 37 9.83 -15.94 4.34
C ASP A 37 9.32 -16.54 3.01
N GLY A 38 9.67 -17.78 2.69
CA GLY A 38 9.12 -18.49 1.52
C GLY A 38 9.43 -17.83 0.16
N VAL A 39 10.54 -17.08 0.06
CA VAL A 39 11.04 -16.52 -1.18
C VAL A 39 11.82 -17.60 -1.93
N ASP A 40 11.12 -18.47 -2.65
CA ASP A 40 11.69 -19.53 -3.48
C ASP A 40 11.01 -19.57 -4.85
N TYR A 41 11.69 -19.00 -5.85
CA TYR A 41 11.21 -18.86 -7.22
C TYR A 41 12.27 -19.39 -8.21
N PRO A 42 12.45 -20.71 -8.33
CA PRO A 42 13.59 -21.30 -9.06
C PRO A 42 13.56 -21.03 -10.57
N LYS A 43 12.41 -20.61 -11.11
CA LYS A 43 12.22 -20.23 -12.51
C LYS A 43 11.71 -18.77 -12.57
N PRO A 44 12.58 -17.79 -12.32
CA PRO A 44 12.16 -16.39 -12.34
C PRO A 44 11.76 -15.97 -13.76
N TYR A 45 10.85 -15.00 -13.83
CA TYR A 45 10.53 -14.30 -15.07
C TYR A 45 11.79 -13.64 -15.64
N ARG A 46 11.93 -13.68 -16.97
CA ARG A 46 13.10 -13.14 -17.69
C ARG A 46 12.72 -12.12 -18.77
N GLY A 47 11.46 -11.71 -18.81
CA GLY A 47 11.02 -10.68 -19.74
C GLY A 47 11.27 -9.28 -19.19
N LYS A 48 10.57 -8.30 -19.75
CA LYS A 48 10.83 -6.87 -19.49
C LYS A 48 9.77 -6.19 -18.63
N HIS A 49 8.63 -6.85 -18.42
CA HIS A 49 7.53 -6.22 -17.71
C HIS A 49 7.90 -5.95 -16.25
N LYS A 50 7.53 -4.76 -15.79
CA LYS A 50 7.80 -4.28 -14.43
C LYS A 50 6.52 -4.13 -13.61
N ILE A 51 6.69 -3.90 -12.31
CA ILE A 51 5.62 -3.45 -11.41
C ILE A 51 5.61 -1.92 -11.40
N LEU A 52 4.47 -1.29 -11.69
CA LEU A 52 4.27 0.14 -11.46
C LEU A 52 3.75 0.35 -10.04
N VAL A 53 4.57 0.91 -9.15
CA VAL A 53 4.18 1.27 -7.79
C VAL A 53 3.61 2.68 -7.79
N ILE A 54 2.38 2.86 -7.32
CA ILE A 54 1.79 4.19 -7.08
C ILE A 54 1.85 4.45 -5.58
N ALA A 55 2.79 5.31 -5.18
CA ALA A 55 3.07 5.60 -3.77
C ALA A 55 2.50 6.96 -3.33
N ALA A 56 2.39 7.14 -2.03
CA ALA A 56 2.01 8.39 -1.39
C ALA A 56 3.16 9.41 -1.42
N ASP A 57 2.85 10.64 -1.83
CA ASP A 57 3.75 11.79 -1.78
C ASP A 57 3.47 12.77 -0.64
N GLU A 58 2.41 12.55 0.14
CA GLU A 58 2.08 13.31 1.35
C GLU A 58 2.17 12.42 2.60
N ARG A 59 2.69 12.98 3.69
CA ARG A 59 2.87 12.32 4.99
C ARG A 59 1.74 12.66 5.96
N TYR A 60 1.21 13.88 5.92
CA TYR A 60 0.37 14.38 7.00
C TYR A 60 -1.10 14.27 6.67
N LEU A 61 -1.79 13.33 7.33
CA LEU A 61 -3.23 13.13 7.17
C LEU A 61 -4.00 13.96 8.21
N PRO A 62 -4.87 14.90 7.81
CA PRO A 62 -5.72 15.62 8.76
C PRO A 62 -6.76 14.69 9.40
N THR A 63 -6.86 14.78 10.72
CA THR A 63 -7.86 14.09 11.55
C THR A 63 -9.03 15.03 11.89
N ASP A 64 -10.13 14.47 12.39
CA ASP A 64 -11.38 15.16 12.70
C ASP A 64 -11.25 16.32 13.70
N ASN A 65 -10.22 16.29 14.55
CA ASN A 65 -9.96 17.29 15.57
C ASN A 65 -8.91 18.35 15.15
N GLY A 66 -8.52 18.36 13.88
CA GLY A 66 -7.56 19.32 13.32
C GLY A 66 -6.09 19.00 13.58
N LYS A 67 -5.77 17.89 14.28
CA LYS A 67 -4.40 17.37 14.36
C LYS A 67 -4.03 16.62 13.09
N LEU A 68 -2.72 16.54 12.81
CA LEU A 68 -2.18 15.80 11.70
C LEU A 68 -1.61 14.45 12.17
N PHE A 69 -2.02 13.36 11.52
CA PHE A 69 -1.35 12.07 11.70
C PHE A 69 -0.11 12.01 10.79
N SER A 70 1.07 11.78 11.38
CA SER A 70 2.33 11.64 10.65
C SER A 70 2.50 10.21 10.14
N THR A 71 2.03 10.00 8.91
CA THR A 71 1.90 8.69 8.24
C THR A 71 2.78 8.61 6.97
N GLY A 72 2.24 8.10 5.87
CA GLY A 72 2.90 7.74 4.62
C GLY A 72 2.47 6.34 4.17
N ASN A 73 3.22 5.75 3.27
CA ASN A 73 3.09 4.33 2.99
C ASN A 73 3.71 3.48 4.10
N HIS A 74 3.08 2.35 4.41
CA HIS A 74 3.61 1.41 5.38
C HIS A 74 4.79 0.64 4.77
N PRO A 75 6.00 0.66 5.37
CA PRO A 75 7.20 0.06 4.78
C PRO A 75 7.10 -1.46 4.63
N ILE A 76 6.53 -2.18 5.60
CA ILE A 76 6.31 -3.64 5.48
C ILE A 76 5.38 -3.97 4.32
N GLU A 77 4.24 -3.29 4.24
CA GLU A 77 3.25 -3.49 3.18
C GLU A 77 3.82 -3.21 1.79
N THR A 78 4.74 -2.26 1.69
CA THR A 78 5.37 -1.91 0.41
C THR A 78 6.50 -2.87 0.06
N LEU A 79 7.41 -3.13 1.00
CA LEU A 79 8.69 -3.76 0.71
C LEU A 79 8.58 -5.28 0.63
N LEU A 80 7.72 -5.93 1.41
CA LEU A 80 7.61 -7.40 1.36
C LEU A 80 7.03 -7.88 0.03
N PRO A 81 5.88 -7.37 -0.47
CA PRO A 81 5.39 -7.74 -1.78
C PRO A 81 6.40 -7.47 -2.90
N LEU A 82 7.08 -6.32 -2.87
CA LEU A 82 8.12 -5.99 -3.86
C LEU A 82 9.34 -6.91 -3.76
N TYR A 83 9.73 -7.34 -2.56
CA TYR A 83 10.83 -8.29 -2.37
C TYR A 83 10.51 -9.62 -3.08
N HIS A 84 9.29 -10.16 -2.88
CA HIS A 84 8.86 -11.37 -3.55
C HIS A 84 8.78 -11.20 -5.08
N LEU A 85 8.22 -10.10 -5.56
CA LEU A 85 8.09 -9.82 -6.99
C LEU A 85 9.46 -9.65 -7.67
N HIS A 86 10.38 -8.91 -7.04
CA HIS A 86 11.76 -8.77 -7.51
C HIS A 86 12.48 -10.13 -7.52
N ALA A 87 12.35 -10.94 -6.47
CA ALA A 87 12.92 -12.29 -6.44
C ALA A 87 12.33 -13.22 -7.52
N ALA A 88 11.07 -13.01 -7.90
CA ALA A 88 10.41 -13.68 -9.01
C ALA A 88 10.82 -13.13 -10.40
N GLY A 89 11.69 -12.12 -10.47
CA GLY A 89 12.22 -11.56 -11.71
C GLY A 89 11.47 -10.33 -12.24
N PHE A 90 10.53 -9.77 -11.48
CA PHE A 90 9.83 -8.54 -11.83
C PHE A 90 10.46 -7.33 -11.15
N GLU A 91 11.21 -6.54 -11.92
CA GLU A 91 11.67 -5.22 -11.49
C GLU A 91 10.48 -4.27 -11.24
N PHE A 92 10.72 -3.16 -10.54
CA PHE A 92 9.68 -2.16 -10.29
C PHE A 92 10.12 -0.73 -10.56
N GLU A 93 9.14 0.12 -10.83
CA GLU A 93 9.30 1.57 -10.90
C GLU A 93 8.29 2.23 -9.95
N VAL A 94 8.63 3.40 -9.44
CA VAL A 94 7.80 4.12 -8.48
C VAL A 94 7.30 5.41 -9.12
N ALA A 95 6.02 5.69 -8.95
CA ALA A 95 5.38 6.93 -9.32
C ALA A 95 4.62 7.52 -8.13
N THR A 96 4.57 8.84 -8.08
CA THR A 96 3.67 9.59 -7.20
C THR A 96 2.87 10.59 -8.03
N LEU A 97 1.79 11.14 -7.48
CA LEU A 97 0.93 12.08 -8.24
C LEU A 97 1.70 13.33 -8.65
N SER A 98 2.47 13.89 -7.72
CA SER A 98 3.23 15.11 -7.93
C SER A 98 4.62 14.88 -8.54
N GLY A 99 5.17 13.67 -8.43
CA GLY A 99 6.60 13.39 -8.66
C GLY A 99 7.50 13.74 -7.47
N LEU A 100 6.93 14.23 -6.36
CA LEU A 100 7.67 14.36 -5.10
C LEU A 100 7.99 12.97 -4.52
N MET A 101 9.06 12.91 -3.72
CA MET A 101 9.52 11.65 -3.12
C MET A 101 8.42 10.94 -2.34
N THR A 102 8.44 9.61 -2.38
CA THR A 102 7.60 8.75 -1.54
C THR A 102 7.79 9.08 -0.07
N LYS A 103 6.68 9.14 0.68
CA LYS A 103 6.69 9.32 2.13
C LYS A 103 6.41 7.98 2.79
N PHE A 104 7.37 7.46 3.55
CA PHE A 104 7.20 6.26 4.37
C PHE A 104 6.88 6.60 5.83
N GLU A 105 6.14 5.69 6.46
CA GLU A 105 5.98 5.53 7.90
C GLU A 105 7.24 4.92 8.52
N TYR A 106 8.32 5.70 8.61
CA TYR A 106 9.62 5.19 9.07
C TYR A 106 9.60 4.60 10.49
N TRP A 107 8.63 4.98 11.32
CA TRP A 107 8.40 4.39 12.65
C TRP A 107 7.97 2.92 12.60
N ALA A 108 7.53 2.41 11.44
CA ALA A 108 7.25 0.99 11.19
C ALA A 108 8.34 0.27 10.38
N MET A 109 9.48 0.93 10.09
CA MET A 109 10.58 0.32 9.34
C MET A 109 11.24 -0.81 10.15
N PRO A 110 11.41 -2.04 9.59
CA PRO A 110 12.03 -3.16 10.29
C PRO A 110 13.56 -3.03 10.29
N HIS A 111 14.07 -2.08 11.06
CA HIS A 111 15.46 -1.62 11.06
C HIS A 111 16.52 -2.69 11.40
N LYS A 112 16.13 -3.86 11.93
CA LYS A 112 17.04 -5.00 12.19
C LYS A 112 16.86 -6.14 11.20
N ASP A 113 16.02 -6.00 10.20
CA ASP A 113 15.80 -7.02 9.18
C ASP A 113 16.95 -7.05 8.18
N GLU A 114 17.73 -8.13 8.25
CA GLU A 114 18.94 -8.32 7.44
C GLU A 114 18.65 -8.55 5.95
N LYS A 115 17.39 -8.74 5.54
CA LYS A 115 16.99 -8.89 4.13
C LYS A 115 16.26 -7.66 3.61
N VAL A 116 15.27 -7.17 4.34
CA VAL A 116 14.43 -6.04 3.93
C VAL A 116 15.23 -4.75 3.90
N MET A 117 16.12 -4.51 4.88
CA MET A 117 16.89 -3.26 4.91
C MET A 117 17.89 -3.14 3.75
N PRO A 118 18.72 -4.16 3.41
CA PRO A 118 19.55 -4.09 2.21
C PRO A 118 18.74 -3.92 0.92
N PHE A 119 17.59 -4.59 0.80
CA PHE A 119 16.70 -4.41 -0.34
C PHE A 119 16.18 -2.97 -0.44
N PHE A 120 15.74 -2.37 0.68
CA PHE A 120 15.33 -0.97 0.72
C PHE A 120 16.47 -0.03 0.32
N GLU A 121 17.67 -0.21 0.87
CA GLU A 121 18.83 0.63 0.55
C GLU A 121 19.21 0.56 -0.94
N GLN A 122 19.21 -0.64 -1.53
CA GLN A 122 19.50 -0.86 -2.95
C GLN A 122 18.52 -0.10 -3.86
N HIS A 123 17.24 -0.02 -3.48
CA HIS A 123 16.18 0.56 -4.31
C HIS A 123 15.71 1.95 -3.84
N LYS A 124 16.33 2.52 -2.81
CA LYS A 124 15.94 3.79 -2.18
C LYS A 124 15.82 4.94 -3.17
N SER A 125 16.65 4.96 -4.21
CA SER A 125 16.62 5.99 -5.25
C SER A 125 15.30 6.03 -6.03
N LEU A 126 14.63 4.89 -6.23
CA LEU A 126 13.35 4.82 -6.92
C LEU A 126 12.25 5.52 -6.13
N PHE A 127 12.22 5.32 -4.81
CA PHE A 127 11.27 5.99 -3.91
C PHE A 127 11.62 7.46 -3.69
N ARG A 128 12.91 7.81 -3.66
CA ARG A 128 13.36 9.20 -3.48
C ARG A 128 13.13 10.05 -4.73
N ASN A 129 13.27 9.48 -5.91
CA ASN A 129 13.11 10.17 -7.19
C ASN A 129 12.06 9.44 -8.06
N PRO A 130 10.78 9.44 -7.63
CA PRO A 130 9.75 8.74 -8.37
C PRO A 130 9.43 9.49 -9.67
N LYS A 131 8.82 8.78 -10.60
CA LYS A 131 8.19 9.40 -11.76
C LYS A 131 6.91 10.14 -11.34
N LYS A 132 6.46 11.09 -12.15
CA LYS A 132 5.12 11.65 -12.03
C LYS A 132 4.12 10.72 -12.71
N LEU A 133 3.02 10.38 -12.03
CA LEU A 133 2.04 9.41 -12.54
C LEU A 133 1.44 9.85 -13.89
N ALA A 134 1.10 11.13 -14.03
CA ALA A 134 0.57 11.70 -15.28
C ALA A 134 1.47 11.43 -16.50
N ASP A 135 2.79 11.51 -16.33
CA ASP A 135 3.76 11.30 -17.42
C ASP A 135 3.77 9.82 -17.86
N ILE A 136 3.60 8.89 -16.91
CA ILE A 136 3.47 7.47 -17.22
C ILE A 136 2.14 7.23 -17.93
N VAL A 137 1.03 7.71 -17.39
CA VAL A 137 -0.32 7.55 -17.95
C VAL A 137 -0.38 8.04 -19.39
N ALA A 138 0.24 9.19 -19.70
CA ALA A 138 0.31 9.73 -21.05
C ALA A 138 1.02 8.82 -22.06
N SER A 139 1.88 7.91 -21.59
CA SER A 139 2.61 6.94 -22.41
C SER A 139 1.98 5.54 -22.45
N LEU A 140 0.96 5.27 -21.63
CA LEU A 140 0.33 3.96 -21.52
C LEU A 140 -0.41 3.58 -22.80
N ASN A 141 -0.12 2.38 -23.30
CA ASN A 141 -0.79 1.72 -24.42
C ASN A 141 -0.81 0.20 -24.19
N ALA A 142 -1.34 -0.58 -25.13
CA ALA A 142 -1.50 -2.03 -24.96
C ALA A 142 -0.15 -2.77 -24.77
N ASP A 143 0.92 -2.25 -25.37
CA ASP A 143 2.26 -2.84 -25.36
C ASP A 143 3.15 -2.31 -24.22
N SER A 144 2.62 -1.44 -23.35
CA SER A 144 3.38 -0.91 -22.21
C SER A 144 3.85 -2.04 -21.30
N GLU A 145 5.14 -2.00 -20.94
CA GLU A 145 5.86 -3.04 -20.21
C GLU A 145 5.57 -3.00 -18.68
N TYR A 146 4.31 -2.86 -18.27
CA TYR A 146 3.90 -3.08 -16.88
C TYR A 146 3.05 -4.34 -16.77
N ALA A 147 3.48 -5.28 -15.94
CA ALA A 147 2.72 -6.50 -15.64
C ALA A 147 1.66 -6.26 -14.56
N ALA A 148 1.92 -5.32 -13.65
CA ALA A 148 1.03 -5.01 -12.55
C ALA A 148 1.10 -3.53 -12.17
N ILE A 149 -0.01 -3.01 -11.63
CA ILE A 149 -0.02 -1.84 -10.76
C ILE A 149 -0.04 -2.32 -9.31
N PHE A 150 0.82 -1.74 -8.48
CA PHE A 150 0.84 -1.97 -7.05
C PHE A 150 0.58 -0.68 -6.28
N VAL A 151 -0.45 -0.68 -5.44
CA VAL A 151 -0.80 0.44 -4.55
C VAL A 151 -0.61 -0.04 -3.10
N PRO A 152 0.53 0.22 -2.44
CA PRO A 152 0.72 -0.10 -1.04
C PRO A 152 -0.20 0.73 -0.14
N GLY A 153 -0.51 0.20 1.05
CA GLY A 153 -1.28 0.93 2.06
C GLY A 153 -0.39 1.78 2.96
N GLY A 154 -0.72 1.82 4.25
CA GLY A 154 -0.47 2.96 5.15
C GLY A 154 -1.47 4.10 4.91
N HIS A 155 -1.77 4.88 5.95
CA HIS A 155 -2.81 5.92 5.87
C HIS A 155 -2.48 7.04 4.88
N GLY A 156 -1.22 7.19 4.45
CA GLY A 156 -0.84 8.10 3.36
C GLY A 156 -1.53 7.80 2.03
N ALA A 157 -1.98 6.56 1.80
CA ALA A 157 -2.76 6.19 0.62
C ALA A 157 -4.15 6.85 0.55
N LEU A 158 -4.64 7.40 1.68
CA LEU A 158 -5.89 8.15 1.75
C LEU A 158 -5.77 9.58 1.21
N ILE A 159 -4.55 10.05 0.96
CA ILE A 159 -4.28 11.44 0.58
C ILE A 159 -4.08 11.54 -0.93
N GLY A 160 -4.99 12.22 -1.62
CA GLY A 160 -4.91 12.49 -3.06
C GLY A 160 -5.25 11.29 -3.96
N LEU A 161 -4.71 10.09 -3.69
CA LEU A 161 -4.94 8.90 -4.53
C LEU A 161 -6.44 8.59 -4.76
N PRO A 162 -7.32 8.64 -3.73
CA PRO A 162 -8.75 8.33 -3.88
C PRO A 162 -9.51 9.29 -4.80
N GLU A 163 -8.93 10.42 -5.18
CA GLU A 163 -9.59 11.47 -5.97
C GLU A 163 -8.85 11.78 -7.29
N SER A 164 -7.79 11.01 -7.59
CA SER A 164 -6.89 11.31 -8.68
C SER A 164 -7.36 10.74 -10.03
N GLN A 165 -7.49 11.60 -11.03
CA GLN A 165 -7.79 11.19 -12.40
C GLN A 165 -6.66 10.33 -13.01
N ASP A 166 -5.41 10.59 -12.64
CA ASP A 166 -4.27 9.79 -13.13
C ASP A 166 -4.30 8.37 -12.56
N VAL A 167 -4.73 8.20 -11.30
CA VAL A 167 -4.95 6.88 -10.70
C VAL A 167 -6.10 6.16 -11.40
N ALA A 168 -7.22 6.86 -11.65
CA ALA A 168 -8.35 6.30 -12.40
C ALA A 168 -7.91 5.79 -13.77
N ALA A 169 -7.16 6.60 -14.52
CA ALA A 169 -6.65 6.24 -15.85
C ALA A 169 -5.69 5.05 -15.80
N ALA A 170 -4.78 5.01 -14.82
CA ALA A 170 -3.86 3.89 -14.64
C ALA A 170 -4.60 2.58 -14.33
N LEU A 171 -5.59 2.60 -13.42
CA LEU A 171 -6.42 1.43 -13.08
C LEU A 171 -7.26 0.97 -14.27
N GLN A 172 -7.91 1.89 -14.99
CA GLN A 172 -8.65 1.57 -16.22
C GLN A 172 -7.75 0.91 -17.26
N TRP A 173 -6.54 1.43 -17.46
CA TRP A 173 -5.56 0.82 -18.36
C TRP A 173 -5.21 -0.60 -17.92
N ALA A 174 -4.94 -0.81 -16.62
CA ALA A 174 -4.56 -2.12 -16.11
C ALA A 174 -5.66 -3.16 -16.35
N ILE A 175 -6.91 -2.85 -15.99
CA ILE A 175 -8.02 -3.80 -16.16
C ILE A 175 -8.33 -4.03 -17.64
N LYS A 176 -8.33 -2.98 -18.47
CA LYS A 176 -8.62 -3.10 -19.91
C LYS A 176 -7.57 -3.92 -20.67
N ASN A 177 -6.31 -3.90 -20.22
CA ASN A 177 -5.20 -4.62 -20.83
C ASN A 177 -4.82 -5.90 -20.06
N ASP A 178 -5.74 -6.41 -19.24
CA ASP A 178 -5.59 -7.68 -18.53
C ASP A 178 -4.28 -7.75 -17.69
N ARG A 179 -3.97 -6.65 -17.00
CA ARG A 179 -2.83 -6.52 -16.08
C ARG A 179 -3.27 -6.75 -14.64
N PHE A 180 -2.30 -7.10 -13.79
CA PHE A 180 -2.58 -7.28 -12.37
C PHE A 180 -2.77 -5.93 -11.66
N VAL A 181 -3.65 -5.92 -10.67
CA VAL A 181 -3.78 -4.83 -9.70
C VAL A 181 -3.58 -5.43 -8.32
N ILE A 182 -2.61 -4.92 -7.58
CA ILE A 182 -2.19 -5.44 -6.28
C ILE A 182 -2.34 -4.32 -5.26
N SER A 183 -2.93 -4.58 -4.10
CA SER A 183 -3.07 -3.58 -3.04
C SER A 183 -3.33 -4.21 -1.68
N LEU A 184 -3.23 -3.45 -0.58
CA LEU A 184 -3.53 -3.94 0.76
C LEU A 184 -3.82 -2.79 1.73
N CYS A 185 -4.41 -3.14 2.88
CA CYS A 185 -4.68 -2.22 3.97
C CYS A 185 -5.57 -1.05 3.52
N HIS A 186 -5.07 0.20 3.57
CA HIS A 186 -5.74 1.39 3.02
C HIS A 186 -5.44 1.67 1.54
N GLY A 187 -4.51 0.95 0.93
CA GLY A 187 -4.18 1.08 -0.50
C GLY A 187 -5.40 0.99 -1.43
N PRO A 188 -6.39 0.12 -1.19
CA PRO A 188 -7.62 0.06 -1.98
C PRO A 188 -8.45 1.35 -1.98
N ALA A 189 -8.21 2.30 -1.07
CA ALA A 189 -8.83 3.63 -1.14
C ALA A 189 -8.52 4.34 -2.47
N ALA A 190 -7.36 4.06 -3.10
CA ALA A 190 -7.03 4.57 -4.43
C ALA A 190 -8.03 4.14 -5.51
N PHE A 191 -8.77 3.04 -5.32
CA PHE A 191 -9.79 2.58 -6.28
C PHE A 191 -10.97 3.56 -6.36
N LEU A 192 -11.21 4.35 -5.31
CA LEU A 192 -12.24 5.40 -5.30
C LEU A 192 -12.02 6.48 -6.35
N ALA A 193 -10.82 6.56 -6.95
CA ALA A 193 -10.55 7.40 -8.11
C ALA A 193 -11.52 7.12 -9.28
N LEU A 194 -12.09 5.91 -9.36
CA LEU A 194 -13.04 5.49 -10.38
C LEU A 194 -14.49 5.95 -10.12
N ARG A 195 -14.78 6.60 -8.98
CA ARG A 195 -16.16 6.94 -8.55
C ARG A 195 -16.94 7.85 -9.52
N HIS A 196 -16.24 8.58 -10.38
CA HIS A 196 -16.83 9.53 -11.35
C HIS A 196 -16.47 9.20 -12.80
N SER A 197 -15.99 7.99 -13.07
CA SER A 197 -15.61 7.53 -14.41
C SER A 197 -16.17 6.12 -14.68
N ASP A 198 -15.83 5.53 -15.84
CA ASP A 198 -16.08 4.11 -16.05
C ASP A 198 -15.38 3.30 -14.96
N ASN A 199 -16.15 2.47 -14.26
CA ASN A 199 -15.68 1.69 -13.11
C ASN A 199 -15.53 0.21 -13.49
N PRO A 200 -14.36 -0.22 -14.01
CA PRO A 200 -14.10 -1.61 -14.33
C PRO A 200 -13.90 -2.49 -13.09
N LEU A 201 -13.90 -1.92 -11.87
CA LEU A 201 -13.82 -2.65 -10.60
C LEU A 201 -15.21 -2.94 -9.99
N ASN A 202 -16.31 -2.53 -10.63
CA ASN A 202 -17.65 -2.88 -10.16
C ASN A 202 -17.83 -4.40 -10.05
N GLY A 203 -18.32 -4.87 -8.90
CA GLY A 203 -18.51 -6.30 -8.60
C GLY A 203 -17.24 -7.08 -8.25
N TYR A 204 -16.08 -6.43 -8.12
CA TYR A 204 -14.87 -7.07 -7.59
C TYR A 204 -14.91 -7.23 -6.08
N SER A 205 -14.30 -8.31 -5.59
CA SER A 205 -14.14 -8.62 -4.17
C SER A 205 -12.70 -8.41 -3.72
N ILE A 206 -12.51 -7.87 -2.52
CA ILE A 206 -11.19 -7.56 -1.93
C ILE A 206 -11.13 -7.87 -0.43
N CYS A 207 -9.91 -8.11 0.06
CA CYS A 207 -9.56 -7.83 1.46
C CYS A 207 -9.05 -6.39 1.59
N ALA A 208 -9.33 -5.73 2.71
CA ALA A 208 -8.79 -4.41 3.02
C ALA A 208 -8.80 -4.14 4.53
N PHE A 209 -8.21 -3.02 4.98
CA PHE A 209 -8.27 -2.65 6.40
C PHE A 209 -9.72 -2.34 6.81
N PRO A 210 -10.25 -2.90 7.90
CA PRO A 210 -11.63 -2.68 8.27
C PRO A 210 -11.84 -1.30 8.91
N ASP A 211 -12.85 -0.56 8.44
CA ASP A 211 -13.23 0.76 8.98
C ASP A 211 -13.48 0.73 10.50
N ALA A 212 -13.94 -0.41 11.03
CA ALA A 212 -14.15 -0.61 12.45
C ALA A 212 -12.86 -0.53 13.27
N ALA A 213 -11.73 -0.97 12.72
CA ALA A 213 -10.43 -0.86 13.39
C ALA A 213 -9.96 0.59 13.43
N ASP A 214 -10.11 1.37 12.35
CA ASP A 214 -9.77 2.81 12.33
C ASP A 214 -10.58 3.62 13.35
N LYS A 215 -11.81 3.19 13.65
CA LYS A 215 -12.63 3.80 14.70
C LYS A 215 -12.09 3.56 16.11
N GLN A 216 -11.25 2.53 16.31
CA GLN A 216 -10.69 2.13 17.60
C GLN A 216 -9.23 2.55 17.80
N THR A 217 -8.44 2.70 16.72
CA THR A 217 -7.01 2.99 16.84
C THR A 217 -6.66 4.32 17.55
N PRO A 218 -7.52 5.37 17.55
CA PRO A 218 -7.29 6.57 18.38
C PRO A 218 -7.31 6.29 19.89
N ASP A 219 -8.08 5.30 20.37
CA ASP A 219 -8.19 4.96 21.81
C ASP A 219 -6.88 4.46 22.43
N ILE A 220 -5.96 4.01 21.57
CA ILE A 220 -4.62 3.56 21.94
C ILE A 220 -3.53 4.52 21.44
N GLY A 221 -3.93 5.66 20.91
CA GLY A 221 -3.06 6.72 20.39
C GLY A 221 -2.26 6.33 19.16
N TYR A 222 -2.73 5.39 18.35
CA TYR A 222 -2.08 5.12 17.07
C TYR A 222 -2.25 6.30 16.11
N MET A 223 -3.43 6.90 16.08
CA MET A 223 -3.71 8.19 15.45
C MET A 223 -4.02 9.25 16.53
N PRO A 224 -3.73 10.54 16.27
CA PRO A 224 -4.04 11.63 17.20
C PRO A 224 -5.51 12.09 17.19
N GLY A 225 -6.35 11.53 16.33
CA GLY A 225 -7.77 11.82 16.15
C GLY A 225 -8.42 10.78 15.23
N HIS A 226 -9.72 10.90 14.99
CA HIS A 226 -10.43 10.00 14.06
C HIS A 226 -10.23 10.44 12.61
N LEU A 227 -10.38 9.49 11.68
CA LEU A 227 -10.49 9.82 10.26
C LEU A 227 -11.75 10.65 9.98
N THR A 228 -11.67 11.54 8.99
CA THR A 228 -12.80 12.38 8.55
C THR A 228 -13.77 11.64 7.62
N TRP A 229 -13.38 10.47 7.12
CA TRP A 229 -14.17 9.58 6.26
C TRP A 229 -13.59 8.15 6.32
N TYR A 230 -14.35 7.16 5.82
CA TYR A 230 -13.97 5.73 5.86
C TYR A 230 -14.04 5.11 4.47
N PHE A 231 -12.91 4.63 3.97
CA PHE A 231 -12.82 4.17 2.57
C PHE A 231 -13.60 2.89 2.32
N GLY A 232 -13.77 2.01 3.31
CA GLY A 232 -14.46 0.75 3.13
C GLY A 232 -15.95 0.93 2.82
N GLU A 233 -16.61 1.83 3.55
CA GLU A 233 -17.99 2.26 3.28
C GLU A 233 -18.13 2.87 1.87
N GLU A 234 -17.19 3.70 1.44
CA GLU A 234 -17.21 4.32 0.09
C GLU A 234 -16.95 3.30 -1.03
N LEU A 235 -16.05 2.33 -0.84
CA LEU A 235 -15.81 1.26 -1.82
C LEU A 235 -17.05 0.39 -2.01
N LYS A 236 -17.77 0.10 -0.92
CA LYS A 236 -19.05 -0.61 -0.98
C LYS A 236 -20.10 0.17 -1.78
N LYS A 237 -20.19 1.50 -1.57
CA LYS A 237 -21.06 2.37 -2.37
C LYS A 237 -20.66 2.40 -3.86
N MET A 238 -19.37 2.28 -4.15
CA MET A 238 -18.82 2.19 -5.51
C MET A 238 -19.07 0.81 -6.17
N GLY A 239 -19.68 -0.15 -5.47
CA GLY A 239 -20.05 -1.47 -6.00
C GLY A 239 -18.98 -2.56 -5.81
N MET A 240 -17.98 -2.33 -4.96
CA MET A 240 -17.01 -3.36 -4.57
C MET A 240 -17.45 -4.11 -3.31
N ASN A 241 -16.98 -5.35 -3.17
CA ASN A 241 -17.25 -6.19 -2.01
C ASN A 241 -16.00 -6.30 -1.12
N ILE A 242 -16.09 -5.89 0.14
CA ILE A 242 -15.04 -6.13 1.14
C ILE A 242 -15.41 -7.37 1.92
N ILE A 243 -14.56 -8.41 1.86
CA ILE A 243 -14.90 -9.76 2.34
C ILE A 243 -14.53 -10.01 3.80
N ASN A 244 -13.78 -9.10 4.42
CA ASN A 244 -13.35 -9.17 5.81
C ASN A 244 -13.91 -7.99 6.62
N ASP A 245 -14.12 -8.23 7.90
CA ASP A 245 -14.46 -7.24 8.92
C ASP A 245 -13.46 -7.26 10.09
N ASP A 246 -12.46 -8.15 10.03
CA ASP A 246 -11.37 -8.34 10.98
C ASP A 246 -9.99 -8.18 10.32
N ILE A 247 -8.94 -8.25 11.16
CA ILE A 247 -7.53 -8.18 10.75
C ILE A 247 -6.88 -9.52 11.12
N THR A 248 -6.53 -10.32 10.13
CA THR A 248 -5.95 -11.67 10.35
C THR A 248 -4.73 -11.95 9.49
N GLY A 249 -4.27 -11.00 8.68
CA GLY A 249 -3.25 -11.23 7.65
C GLY A 249 -3.80 -11.95 6.42
N ARG A 250 -5.11 -11.84 6.16
CA ARG A 250 -5.79 -12.52 5.06
C ARG A 250 -5.44 -11.86 3.73
N VAL A 251 -5.22 -12.70 2.73
CA VAL A 251 -5.15 -12.29 1.32
C VAL A 251 -6.34 -12.81 0.52
N HIS A 252 -6.66 -12.11 -0.57
CA HIS A 252 -7.71 -12.51 -1.49
C HIS A 252 -7.31 -12.29 -2.93
N LYS A 253 -7.80 -13.17 -3.80
CA LYS A 253 -7.69 -13.09 -5.25
C LYS A 253 -9.08 -13.06 -5.84
N ASP A 254 -9.34 -12.07 -6.65
CA ASP A 254 -10.48 -12.03 -7.56
C ASP A 254 -9.98 -11.67 -8.96
N ARG A 255 -9.97 -12.64 -9.88
CA ARG A 255 -9.33 -12.53 -11.20
C ARG A 255 -7.86 -12.11 -11.06
N LYS A 256 -7.49 -10.93 -11.57
CA LYS A 256 -6.14 -10.33 -11.46
C LYS A 256 -6.06 -9.20 -10.43
N LEU A 257 -7.09 -9.04 -9.59
CA LEU A 257 -7.07 -8.17 -8.41
C LEU A 257 -6.63 -8.98 -7.19
N LEU A 258 -5.46 -8.66 -6.66
CA LEU A 258 -4.83 -9.36 -5.52
C LEU A 258 -4.77 -8.40 -4.33
N THR A 259 -5.34 -8.79 -3.20
CA THR A 259 -5.46 -7.90 -2.04
C THR A 259 -5.10 -8.52 -0.70
N GLY A 260 -4.71 -7.70 0.27
CA GLY A 260 -4.41 -8.09 1.65
C GLY A 260 -5.08 -7.16 2.67
N ASP A 261 -5.41 -7.67 3.85
CA ASP A 261 -6.17 -6.90 4.86
C ASP A 261 -5.34 -5.85 5.64
N SER A 262 -4.02 -6.04 5.77
CA SER A 262 -3.21 -5.30 6.76
C SER A 262 -1.69 -5.54 6.54
N PRO A 263 -0.79 -4.94 7.35
CA PRO A 263 0.62 -5.30 7.35
C PRO A 263 0.90 -6.79 7.53
N PHE A 264 0.06 -7.51 8.29
CA PHE A 264 0.20 -8.96 8.51
C PHE A 264 -0.04 -9.79 7.23
N ALA A 265 -0.66 -9.20 6.22
CA ALA A 265 -0.88 -9.85 4.92
C ALA A 265 0.27 -9.63 3.94
N ALA A 266 1.26 -8.78 4.25
CA ALA A 266 2.26 -8.31 3.28
C ALA A 266 3.11 -9.46 2.69
N ASN A 267 3.62 -10.35 3.55
CA ASN A 267 4.37 -11.54 3.13
C ASN A 267 3.51 -12.48 2.27
N ALA A 268 2.30 -12.80 2.75
CA ALA A 268 1.36 -13.66 2.03
C ALA A 268 0.94 -13.08 0.67
N LEU A 269 0.76 -11.76 0.59
CA LEU A 269 0.40 -11.06 -0.64
C LEU A 269 1.57 -11.09 -1.63
N GLY A 270 2.80 -10.93 -1.16
CA GLY A 270 4.00 -11.08 -1.98
C GLY A 270 4.11 -12.46 -2.60
N LYS A 271 3.87 -13.52 -1.82
CA LYS A 271 3.82 -14.90 -2.32
C LYS A 271 2.73 -15.10 -3.36
N LEU A 272 1.49 -14.67 -3.05
CA LEU A 272 0.35 -14.77 -3.96
C LEU A 272 0.63 -14.05 -5.29
N ALA A 273 1.10 -12.80 -5.22
CA ALA A 273 1.39 -12.00 -6.40
C ALA A 273 2.48 -12.63 -7.27
N ALA A 274 3.60 -13.04 -6.68
CA ALA A 274 4.67 -13.69 -7.41
C ALA A 274 4.21 -15.00 -8.08
N GLN A 275 3.45 -15.84 -7.39
CA GLN A 275 2.93 -17.11 -7.93
C GLN A 275 1.99 -16.88 -9.12
N GLU A 276 1.03 -15.97 -8.97
CA GLU A 276 0.04 -15.67 -10.01
C GLU A 276 0.66 -15.00 -11.23
N MET A 277 1.62 -14.10 -11.01
CA MET A 277 2.33 -13.44 -12.09
C MET A 277 3.28 -14.38 -12.83
N LEU A 278 4.02 -15.24 -12.12
CA LEU A 278 4.85 -16.26 -12.77
C LEU A 278 3.98 -17.22 -13.61
N ALA A 279 2.84 -17.66 -13.09
CA ALA A 279 1.92 -18.51 -13.83
C ALA A 279 1.40 -17.83 -15.12
N ALA A 280 1.16 -16.51 -15.08
CA ALA A 280 0.67 -15.77 -16.24
C ALA A 280 1.74 -15.39 -17.28
N TYR A 281 3.00 -15.25 -16.87
CA TYR A 281 4.09 -14.73 -17.73
C TYR A 281 5.19 -15.73 -18.08
N VAL A 282 5.25 -16.86 -17.37
CA VAL A 282 6.23 -17.93 -17.59
C VAL A 282 5.55 -19.26 -17.92
N GLY A 283 4.30 -19.43 -17.48
CA GLY A 283 3.46 -20.60 -17.75
C GLY A 283 3.08 -20.78 -19.21
#